data_AF-A0ABD0S8N2-F1
#
_entry.id   AF-A0ABD0S8N2-F1
#
_cell.length_a   1.000
_cell.length_b   1.000
_cell.length_c   1.000
_cell.angle_alpha   90.00
_cell.angle_beta   90.00
_cell.angle_gamma   90.00
#
_symmetry.space_group_name_H-M   'P 1'
#
loop_
_entity.id
_entity.type
_entity.pdbx_description
1 polymer ?
#
loop_
_entity_poly.entity_id
_entity_poly.type
_entity_poly.pdbx_seq_one_letter_code
_entity_poly.pdbx_strand_id
1 'polypeptide(L)'
;MGCNTSSEAKTEAKSTKDENHAQDNHTNNATEESQKAESDQPSEEKAATKIQAAFRGHKTRKTMSMKAVKQQPQNQEEPEPSKAELEAEFRADDKELCSAATKIQASFRGHQARKQGEVDKAKEIQDQQDKEDIEKIDLSDPDLNKAATKIQASFRGHKVRKDVPN
;
A
#
# COMPACT_ATOMS: atom_id res chain seq x y z
N MET A 1 -49.91 -55.28 -1.71
CA MET A 1 -48.64 -55.87 -1.21
C MET A 1 -47.70 -54.69 -1.05
N GLY A 2 -47.53 -54.07 0.13
CA GLY A 2 -46.90 -54.63 1.33
C GLY A 2 -45.39 -54.72 1.07
N CYS A 3 -44.44 -54.15 1.82
CA CYS A 3 -44.45 -53.44 3.10
C CYS A 3 -43.19 -52.53 3.19
N ASN A 4 -43.28 -51.50 4.02
CA ASN A 4 -42.16 -50.73 4.61
C ASN A 4 -41.21 -51.60 5.44
N THR A 5 -39.96 -51.14 5.64
CA THR A 5 -39.25 -51.10 6.94
C THR A 5 -38.20 -49.97 6.89
N SER A 6 -38.41 -48.84 7.58
CA SER A 6 -38.02 -48.52 8.97
C SER A 6 -36.56 -48.06 9.15
N SER A 7 -36.36 -46.78 9.50
CA SER A 7 -36.12 -46.39 10.91
C SER A 7 -35.80 -44.88 11.03
N GLU A 8 -36.81 -44.11 11.44
CA GLU A 8 -36.60 -42.91 12.26
C GLU A 8 -36.70 -43.34 13.73
N ALA A 9 -35.78 -42.91 14.57
CA ALA A 9 -35.88 -43.03 16.02
C ALA A 9 -36.03 -41.63 16.63
N LYS A 10 -37.24 -41.42 17.13
CA LYS A 10 -37.76 -40.33 17.95
C LYS A 10 -37.65 -40.76 19.42
N THR A 11 -37.50 -39.82 20.37
CA THR A 11 -38.16 -39.79 21.71
C THR A 11 -37.46 -38.76 22.62
N GLU A 12 -38.13 -37.67 23.04
CA GLU A 12 -38.95 -37.51 24.29
C GLU A 12 -38.09 -37.24 25.55
N ALA A 13 -38.47 -36.51 26.61
CA ALA A 13 -39.56 -35.59 26.96
C ALA A 13 -39.35 -35.16 28.46
N LYS A 14 -40.21 -34.25 28.96
CA LYS A 14 -40.53 -33.88 30.38
C LYS A 14 -39.64 -32.83 31.07
N SER A 15 -40.14 -31.93 31.93
CA SER A 15 -41.49 -31.52 32.34
C SER A 15 -41.45 -30.24 33.22
N THR A 16 -42.56 -29.49 33.21
CA THR A 16 -43.23 -28.78 34.33
C THR A 16 -42.60 -27.57 35.07
N LYS A 17 -43.38 -26.47 34.98
CA LYS A 17 -44.01 -25.65 36.04
C LYS A 17 -43.42 -24.27 36.42
N ASP A 18 -44.36 -23.31 36.32
CA ASP A 18 -44.69 -22.18 37.19
C ASP A 18 -43.60 -21.13 37.52
N GLU A 19 -43.82 -19.88 37.06
CA GLU A 19 -44.19 -18.73 37.91
C GLU A 19 -44.18 -17.43 37.06
N ASN A 20 -45.16 -16.56 37.33
CA ASN A 20 -45.38 -15.26 36.70
C ASN A 20 -44.35 -14.21 37.16
N HIS A 21 -43.87 -13.34 36.27
CA HIS A 21 -43.94 -11.89 36.53
C HIS A 21 -43.79 -11.05 35.26
N ALA A 22 -44.57 -9.98 35.22
CA ALA A 22 -44.74 -9.05 34.12
C ALA A 22 -43.62 -8.01 33.99
N GLN A 23 -43.78 -7.18 32.95
CA GLN A 23 -43.21 -5.85 32.66
C GLN A 23 -42.14 -5.86 31.55
N ASP A 24 -42.54 -5.57 30.31
CA ASP A 24 -42.71 -4.23 29.72
C ASP A 24 -41.37 -3.69 29.19
N ASN A 25 -41.22 -3.69 27.86
CA ASN A 25 -40.54 -2.60 27.19
C ASN A 25 -40.90 -2.57 25.71
N HIS A 26 -41.82 -1.66 25.44
CA HIS A 26 -42.29 -1.22 24.14
C HIS A 26 -41.24 -0.29 23.51
N THR A 27 -40.43 -0.76 22.57
CA THR A 27 -39.64 0.14 21.71
C THR A 27 -40.27 0.21 20.33
N ASN A 28 -41.06 1.28 20.17
CA ASN A 28 -41.76 1.64 18.96
C ASN A 28 -40.82 1.91 17.79
N ASN A 29 -41.20 1.29 16.69
CA ASN A 29 -40.75 1.50 15.34
C ASN A 29 -41.44 2.75 14.78
N ALA A 30 -40.68 3.73 14.29
CA ALA A 30 -41.22 4.87 13.55
C ALA A 30 -40.09 5.64 12.85
N THR A 31 -40.06 5.51 11.51
CA THR A 31 -39.96 6.62 10.53
C THR A 31 -38.61 7.39 10.44
N GLU A 32 -37.98 7.69 9.31
CA GLU A 32 -38.40 7.87 7.91
C GLU A 32 -37.24 7.54 6.95
N GLU A 33 -37.58 6.90 5.83
CA GLU A 33 -36.85 7.05 4.58
C GLU A 33 -36.99 8.51 4.11
N SER A 34 -35.87 9.22 3.96
CA SER A 34 -35.82 10.40 3.11
C SER A 34 -34.45 10.61 2.50
N GLN A 35 -34.45 10.50 1.17
CA GLN A 35 -33.74 11.34 0.23
C GLN A 35 -32.22 11.10 0.07
N LYS A 36 -31.95 10.27 -0.94
CA LYS A 36 -30.75 10.26 -1.76
C LYS A 36 -30.67 11.56 -2.60
N ALA A 37 -29.78 12.49 -2.26
CA ALA A 37 -28.91 13.26 -3.17
C ALA A 37 -28.28 14.49 -2.46
N GLU A 38 -26.97 14.66 -2.66
CA GLU A 38 -26.17 15.90 -2.50
C GLU A 38 -26.14 16.64 -1.15
N SER A 39 -25.13 16.31 -0.34
CA SER A 39 -24.15 17.30 0.13
C SER A 39 -22.86 16.56 0.50
N ASP A 40 -21.90 16.58 -0.41
CA ASP A 40 -20.59 15.91 -0.25
C ASP A 40 -19.64 16.75 0.62
N GLN A 41 -20.17 17.29 1.72
CA GLN A 41 -19.37 17.82 2.81
C GLN A 41 -19.42 16.77 3.92
N PRO A 42 -18.32 16.06 4.20
CA PRO A 42 -18.29 15.19 5.36
C PRO A 42 -18.53 16.09 6.57
N SER A 43 -19.69 15.93 7.23
CA SER A 43 -19.92 16.61 8.50
C SER A 43 -18.72 16.33 9.40
N GLU A 44 -18.33 17.31 10.21
CA GLU A 44 -17.17 17.22 11.09
C GLU A 44 -17.19 15.92 11.92
N GLU A 45 -18.39 15.49 12.32
CA GLU A 45 -18.67 14.21 13.00
C GLU A 45 -18.35 12.97 12.15
N LYS A 46 -18.72 12.95 10.86
CA LYS A 46 -18.39 11.84 9.93
C LYS A 46 -16.89 11.76 9.71
N ALA A 47 -16.23 12.92 9.54
CA ALA A 47 -14.78 12.99 9.39
C ALA A 47 -14.06 12.51 10.67
N ALA A 48 -14.50 12.98 11.85
CA ALA A 48 -13.98 12.56 13.14
C ALA A 48 -14.13 11.05 13.35
N THR A 49 -15.29 10.49 13.04
CA THR A 49 -15.55 9.05 13.13
C THR A 49 -14.61 8.25 12.22
N LYS A 50 -14.35 8.72 11.00
CA LYS A 50 -13.41 8.09 10.06
C LYS A 50 -11.98 8.12 10.57
N ILE A 51 -11.54 9.24 11.16
CA ILE A 51 -10.20 9.38 11.75
C ILE A 51 -10.06 8.46 12.97
N GLN A 52 -11.07 8.41 13.85
CA GLN A 52 -11.08 7.54 15.02
C GLN A 52 -11.05 6.05 14.65
N ALA A 53 -11.86 5.66 13.66
CA ALA A 53 -11.89 4.29 13.15
C ALA A 53 -10.53 3.89 12.54
N ALA A 54 -9.93 4.78 11.73
CA ALA A 54 -8.62 4.55 11.14
C ALA A 54 -7.52 4.42 12.20
N PHE A 55 -7.52 5.29 13.22
CA PHE A 55 -6.55 5.27 14.31
C PHE A 55 -6.68 4.01 15.18
N ARG A 56 -7.92 3.62 15.53
CA ARG A 56 -8.17 2.38 16.28
C ARG A 56 -7.68 1.16 15.50
N GLY A 57 -7.95 1.11 14.19
CA GLY A 57 -7.44 0.07 13.30
C GLY A 57 -5.91 0.06 13.21
N HIS A 58 -5.27 1.23 13.09
CA HIS A 58 -3.82 1.35 13.06
C HIS A 58 -3.17 0.87 14.37
N LYS A 59 -3.75 1.21 15.53
CA LYS A 59 -3.26 0.77 16.85
C LYS A 59 -3.27 -0.75 16.95
N THR A 60 -4.38 -1.41 16.56
CA THR A 60 -4.48 -2.87 16.54
C THR A 60 -3.50 -3.50 15.55
N ARG A 61 -3.37 -2.97 14.34
CA ARG A 61 -2.40 -3.49 13.35
C ARG A 61 -0.96 -3.35 13.83
N LYS A 62 -0.61 -2.24 14.50
CA LYS A 62 0.74 -2.00 15.03
C LYS A 62 1.07 -2.95 16.18
N THR A 63 0.13 -3.19 17.10
CA THR A 63 0.35 -4.15 18.20
C THR A 63 0.45 -5.58 17.68
N MET A 64 -0.39 -5.97 16.71
CA MET A 64 -0.30 -7.29 16.07
C MET A 64 0.97 -7.47 15.25
N SER A 65 1.39 -6.46 14.48
CA SER A 65 2.65 -6.48 13.74
C SER A 65 3.86 -6.61 14.68
N MET A 66 3.89 -5.85 15.79
CA MET A 66 4.96 -5.98 16.78
C MET A 66 4.92 -7.31 17.53
N LYS A 67 3.75 -7.92 17.71
CA LYS A 67 3.61 -9.24 18.33
C LYS A 67 3.99 -10.36 17.34
N ALA A 68 3.68 -10.23 16.05
CA ALA A 68 4.12 -11.13 15.01
C ALA A 68 5.65 -11.11 14.84
N VAL A 69 6.28 -9.93 14.94
CA VAL A 69 7.74 -9.80 14.94
C VAL A 69 8.37 -10.41 16.22
N LYS A 70 7.69 -10.36 17.36
CA LYS A 70 8.17 -10.97 18.62
C LYS A 70 7.85 -12.45 18.80
N GLN A 71 6.86 -12.98 18.08
CA GLN A 71 6.46 -14.40 18.09
C GLN A 71 7.03 -15.17 16.90
N GLN A 72 7.87 -14.54 16.09
CA GLN A 72 8.78 -15.28 15.26
C GLN A 72 9.66 -16.11 16.22
N PRO A 73 9.64 -17.46 16.15
CA PRO A 73 10.59 -18.25 16.91
C PRO A 73 11.99 -17.72 16.58
N GLN A 74 12.69 -17.30 17.64
CA GLN A 74 14.09 -16.90 17.56
C GLN A 74 14.87 -18.08 16.94
N ASN A 75 15.58 -17.82 15.84
CA ASN A 75 16.61 -18.70 15.29
C ASN A 75 16.31 -20.21 15.34
N GLN A 76 15.55 -20.70 14.37
CA GLN A 76 16.08 -21.85 13.64
C GLN A 76 16.82 -21.25 12.46
N GLU A 77 18.14 -21.10 12.57
CA GLU A 77 18.99 -21.04 11.40
C GLU A 77 18.82 -22.40 10.71
N GLU A 78 17.80 -22.49 9.84
CA GLU A 78 17.81 -23.47 8.76
C GLU A 78 19.17 -23.32 8.07
N PRO A 79 19.97 -24.40 7.95
CA PRO A 79 21.26 -24.31 7.30
C PRO A 79 21.05 -23.68 5.92
N GLU A 80 21.84 -22.66 5.58
CA GLU A 80 21.75 -22.09 4.23
C GLU A 80 21.91 -23.23 3.22
N PRO A 81 20.98 -23.37 2.26
CA PRO A 81 21.01 -24.46 1.32
C PRO A 81 22.36 -24.46 0.61
N SER A 82 23.02 -25.60 0.62
CA SER A 82 24.30 -25.74 -0.04
C SER A 82 24.12 -25.47 -1.54
N LYS A 83 25.18 -24.98 -2.20
CA LYS A 83 25.15 -24.76 -3.65
C LYS A 83 24.68 -26.00 -4.43
N ALA A 84 25.01 -27.20 -3.95
CA ALA A 84 24.60 -28.47 -4.55
C ALA A 84 23.09 -28.74 -4.43
N GLU A 85 22.48 -28.39 -3.30
CA GLU A 85 21.03 -28.46 -3.09
C GLU A 85 20.30 -27.43 -3.97
N LEU A 86 20.85 -26.22 -4.09
CA LEU A 86 20.28 -25.21 -4.98
C LEU A 86 20.38 -25.64 -6.45
N GLU A 87 21.51 -26.18 -6.89
CA GLU A 87 21.63 -26.75 -8.23
C GLU A 87 20.69 -27.96 -8.41
N ALA A 88 20.35 -28.70 -7.34
CA ALA A 88 19.32 -29.76 -7.32
C ALA A 88 17.92 -29.26 -7.65
N GLU A 89 17.55 -28.10 -7.12
CA GLU A 89 16.25 -27.48 -7.40
C GLU A 89 16.25 -26.74 -8.74
N PHE A 90 17.35 -26.08 -9.12
CA PHE A 90 17.47 -25.29 -10.33
C PHE A 90 18.18 -26.03 -11.46
N ARG A 91 17.61 -27.15 -11.90
CA ARG A 91 18.19 -27.98 -12.97
C ARG A 91 18.14 -27.25 -14.31
N ALA A 92 19.29 -27.11 -14.97
CA ALA A 92 19.38 -26.50 -16.31
C ALA A 92 18.61 -27.28 -17.39
N ASP A 93 18.36 -28.57 -17.16
CA ASP A 93 17.59 -29.43 -18.08
C ASP A 93 16.06 -29.29 -17.89
N ASP A 94 15.62 -28.61 -16.83
CA ASP A 94 14.20 -28.31 -16.62
C ASP A 94 13.77 -27.19 -17.58
N LYS A 95 13.02 -27.60 -18.61
CA LYS A 95 12.51 -26.72 -19.66
C LYS A 95 11.51 -25.70 -19.13
N GLU A 96 10.71 -26.04 -18.13
CA GLU A 96 9.73 -25.12 -17.54
C GLU A 96 10.44 -24.03 -16.75
N LEU A 97 11.42 -24.42 -15.93
CA LEU A 97 12.25 -23.49 -15.18
C LEU A 97 13.04 -22.54 -16.10
N CYS A 98 13.67 -23.07 -17.16
CA CYS A 98 14.39 -22.25 -18.14
C CYS A 98 13.47 -21.26 -18.86
N SER A 99 12.26 -21.69 -19.22
CA SER A 99 11.24 -20.83 -19.83
C SER A 99 10.79 -19.71 -18.88
N ALA A 100 10.55 -20.04 -17.61
CA ALA A 100 10.19 -19.08 -16.57
C ALA A 100 11.32 -18.05 -16.35
N ALA A 101 12.56 -18.53 -16.20
CA ALA A 101 13.74 -17.68 -16.04
C ALA A 101 13.91 -16.72 -17.23
N THR A 102 13.78 -17.23 -18.46
CA THR A 102 13.84 -16.42 -19.68
C THR A 102 12.75 -15.34 -19.69
N LYS A 103 11.53 -15.67 -19.27
CA LYS A 103 10.41 -14.72 -19.19
C LYS A 103 10.67 -13.60 -18.18
N ILE A 104 11.21 -13.94 -17.01
CA ILE A 104 11.58 -12.96 -15.98
C ILE A 104 12.67 -12.03 -16.51
N GLN A 105 13.74 -12.58 -17.08
CA GLN A 105 14.85 -11.81 -17.63
C GLN A 105 14.40 -10.89 -18.76
N ALA A 106 13.57 -11.39 -19.68
CA ALA A 106 13.03 -10.60 -20.78
C ALA A 106 12.14 -9.45 -20.27
N SER A 107 11.27 -9.73 -19.29
CA SER A 107 10.41 -8.72 -18.64
C SER A 107 11.24 -7.63 -17.96
N PHE A 108 12.26 -8.03 -17.19
CA PHE A 108 13.15 -7.10 -16.50
C PHE A 108 13.94 -6.22 -17.47
N ARG A 109 14.58 -6.81 -18.49
CA ARG A 109 15.29 -6.06 -19.53
C ARG A 109 14.36 -5.07 -20.22
N GLY A 110 13.12 -5.47 -20.53
CA GLY A 110 12.11 -4.58 -21.09
C GLY A 110 11.70 -3.46 -20.13
N HIS A 111 11.54 -3.75 -18.85
CA HIS A 111 11.23 -2.75 -17.83
C HIS A 111 12.36 -1.71 -17.70
N GLN A 112 13.62 -2.16 -17.64
CA GLN A 112 14.77 -1.27 -17.58
C GLN A 112 14.86 -0.37 -18.80
N ALA A 113 14.64 -0.91 -20.01
CA ALA A 113 14.63 -0.12 -21.24
C ALA A 113 13.52 0.95 -21.24
N ARG A 114 12.30 0.59 -20.82
CA ARG A 114 11.18 1.53 -20.71
C ARG A 114 11.46 2.62 -19.66
N LYS A 115 11.96 2.23 -18.49
CA LYS A 115 12.29 3.17 -17.41
C LYS A 115 13.38 4.17 -17.86
N GLN A 116 14.40 3.70 -18.57
CA GLN A 116 15.43 4.58 -19.11
C GLN A 116 14.85 5.53 -20.17
N GLY A 117 14.01 5.01 -21.09
CA GLY A 117 13.36 5.85 -22.10
C GLY A 117 12.44 6.93 -21.54
N GLU A 118 11.75 6.67 -20.41
CA GLU A 118 10.97 7.70 -19.70
C GLU A 118 11.87 8.80 -19.12
N VAL A 119 13.01 8.43 -18.54
CA VAL A 119 14.00 9.39 -18.01
C VAL A 119 14.60 10.22 -19.15
N ASP A 120 14.96 9.59 -20.26
CA ASP A 120 15.56 10.27 -21.41
C ASP A 120 14.55 11.24 -22.06
N LYS A 121 13.29 10.83 -22.22
CA LYS A 121 12.22 11.71 -22.72
C LYS A 121 11.94 12.87 -21.78
N ALA A 122 11.87 12.61 -20.47
CA ALA A 122 11.66 13.68 -19.48
C ALA A 122 12.80 14.70 -19.54
N LYS A 123 14.04 14.23 -19.69
CA LYS A 123 15.21 15.09 -19.87
C LYS A 123 15.14 15.88 -21.18
N GLU A 124 14.74 15.25 -22.28
CA GLU A 124 14.61 15.94 -23.58
C GLU A 124 13.54 17.04 -23.53
N ILE A 125 12.39 16.77 -22.91
CA ILE A 125 11.33 17.77 -22.69
C ILE A 125 11.87 18.92 -21.82
N GLN A 126 12.59 18.59 -20.74
CA GLN A 126 13.18 19.60 -19.87
C GLN A 126 14.22 20.45 -20.60
N ASP A 127 15.11 19.84 -21.39
CA ASP A 127 16.13 20.55 -22.15
C ASP A 127 15.50 21.47 -23.22
N GLN A 128 14.36 21.09 -23.81
CA GLN A 128 13.60 21.96 -24.72
C GLN A 128 12.95 23.13 -23.97
N GLN A 129 12.31 22.86 -22.82
CA GLN A 129 11.72 23.88 -21.96
C GLN A 129 12.77 24.89 -21.49
N ASP A 130 13.93 24.42 -21.02
CA ASP A 130 15.03 25.27 -20.56
C ASP A 130 15.55 26.17 -21.69
N LYS A 131 15.63 25.65 -22.93
CA LYS A 131 16.00 26.47 -24.10
C LYS A 131 14.98 27.57 -24.39
N GLU A 132 13.70 27.22 -24.42
CA GLU A 132 12.64 28.21 -24.62
C GLU A 132 12.64 29.27 -23.53
N ASP A 133 12.88 28.88 -22.28
CA ASP A 133 12.93 29.81 -21.16
C ASP A 133 14.16 30.71 -21.23
N ILE A 134 15.32 30.21 -21.69
CA ILE A 134 16.50 31.03 -21.96
C ILE A 134 16.23 32.07 -23.05
N GLU A 135 15.52 31.69 -24.12
CA GLU A 135 15.18 32.63 -25.21
C GLU A 135 14.25 33.77 -24.76
N LYS A 136 13.47 33.56 -23.68
CA LYS A 136 12.56 34.58 -23.11
C LYS A 136 13.26 35.56 -22.17
N ILE A 137 14.53 35.36 -21.81
CA ILE A 137 15.25 36.21 -20.85
C ILE A 137 15.70 37.51 -21.52
N ASP A 138 15.30 38.65 -20.96
CA ASP A 138 15.86 39.95 -21.33
C ASP A 138 17.23 40.18 -20.69
N LEU A 139 18.30 40.02 -21.47
CA LEU A 139 19.68 40.23 -21.01
C LEU A 139 20.00 41.70 -20.68
N SER A 140 19.16 42.65 -21.12
CA SER A 140 19.35 44.07 -20.86
C SER A 140 18.76 44.49 -19.51
N ASP A 141 17.98 43.63 -18.85
CA ASP A 141 17.37 43.92 -17.55
C ASP A 141 18.46 44.09 -16.46
N PRO A 142 18.62 45.29 -15.87
CA PRO A 142 19.60 45.53 -14.83
C PRO A 142 19.33 44.71 -13.56
N ASP A 143 18.08 44.37 -13.24
CA ASP A 143 17.74 43.63 -12.03
C ASP A 143 18.02 42.12 -12.18
N LEU A 144 17.76 41.55 -13.37
CA LEU A 144 18.20 40.21 -13.74
C LEU A 144 19.73 40.07 -13.60
N ASN A 145 20.49 41.02 -14.13
CA ASN A 145 21.96 41.01 -14.06
C ASN A 145 22.49 41.07 -12.61
N LYS A 146 21.87 41.90 -11.74
CA LYS A 146 22.20 41.93 -10.30
C LYS A 146 21.90 40.59 -9.63
N ALA A 147 20.75 39.98 -9.93
CA ALA A 147 20.37 38.69 -9.37
C ALA A 147 21.34 37.57 -9.80
N ALA A 148 21.68 37.51 -11.09
CA ALA A 148 22.64 36.56 -11.65
C ALA A 148 24.01 36.69 -10.95
N THR A 149 24.51 37.92 -10.79
CA THR A 149 25.77 38.20 -10.08
C THR A 149 25.74 37.67 -8.65
N LYS A 150 24.62 37.86 -7.93
CA LYS A 150 24.45 37.36 -6.56
C LYS A 150 24.44 35.83 -6.48
N ILE A 151 23.74 35.16 -7.41
CA ILE A 151 23.69 33.70 -7.50
C ILE A 151 25.09 33.14 -7.78
N GLN A 152 25.80 33.72 -8.76
CA GLN A 152 27.17 33.31 -9.13
C GLN A 152 28.16 33.48 -7.98
N ALA A 153 28.13 34.62 -7.27
CA ALA A 153 28.99 34.86 -6.12
C ALA A 153 28.71 33.86 -4.97
N SER A 154 27.44 33.62 -4.67
CA SER A 154 27.02 32.64 -3.66
C SER A 154 27.50 31.22 -4.01
N PHE A 155 27.30 30.80 -5.27
CA PHE A 155 27.71 29.47 -5.74
C PHE A 155 29.24 29.31 -5.74
N ARG A 156 29.98 30.31 -6.22
CA ARG A 156 31.45 30.33 -6.14
C ARG A 156 31.92 30.14 -4.70
N GLY A 157 31.32 30.87 -3.76
CA GLY A 157 31.62 30.73 -2.33
C GLY A 157 31.25 29.36 -1.77
N HIS A 158 30.10 28.79 -2.16
CA HIS A 158 29.69 27.45 -1.74
C HIS A 158 30.67 26.38 -2.23
N LYS A 159 31.10 26.46 -3.50
CA LYS A 159 32.06 25.53 -4.09
C LYS A 159 33.38 25.53 -3.32
N VAL A 160 33.94 26.71 -3.04
CA VAL A 160 35.17 26.84 -2.23
C VAL A 160 35.00 26.20 -0.85
N ARG A 161 33.89 26.46 -0.15
CA ARG A 161 33.65 25.87 1.18
C ARG A 161 33.46 24.36 1.16
N LYS A 162 32.95 23.80 0.06
CA LYS A 162 32.82 22.35 -0.11
C LYS A 162 34.15 21.68 -0.42
N ASP A 163 34.99 22.36 -1.19
CA ASP A 163 36.29 21.85 -1.66
C ASP A 163 37.41 22.02 -0.61
N VAL A 164 37.21 22.81 0.44
CA VAL A 164 38.11 22.88 1.60
C VAL A 164 37.71 21.77 2.60
N PRO A 165 38.49 20.67 2.71
CA PRO A 165 38.27 19.69 3.76
C PRO A 165 38.54 20.33 5.13
N ASN A 166 37.69 20.03 6.11
CA ASN A 166 37.89 20.38 7.52
C ASN A 166 39.06 19.59 8.13
#